data_AF-A0A944ZVJ5-F1
#
_entry.id   AF-A0A944ZVJ5-F1
#
_cell.length_a   1.000
_cell.length_b   1.000
_cell.length_c   1.000
_cell.angle_alpha   90.00
_cell.angle_beta   90.00
_cell.angle_gamma   90.00
#
_symmetry.space_group_name_H-M   'P 1'
#
loop_
_entity.id
_entity.type
_entity.pdbx_description
1 polymer ?
#
loop_
_entity_poly.entity_id
_entity_poly.type
_entity_poly.pdbx_seq_one_letter_code
_entity_poly.pdbx_strand_id
1 'polypeptide(L)'
;MDSTVINFIYLLSLVCWVGSIIFFSFFVAPAVFKTLEREKAGELVGIIFPRYYRVGYVCGVLVLATFLLTGVAGLKWCAWGIMMLGTVSAGLGVNPRAKILKEKLKSATETEKPDLEVRFKSLHSLSVKLNVAVLFAGLWLLWLTAGNFKI
;
A
#
# COMPACT_ATOMS: atom_id res chain seq x y z
N MET A 1 15.58 13.27 22.71
CA MET A 1 14.23 12.70 22.55
C MET A 1 14.26 11.36 23.24
N ASP A 2 13.34 11.10 24.18
CA ASP A 2 13.39 9.86 24.95
C ASP A 2 13.24 8.65 24.04
N SER A 3 14.05 7.61 24.24
CA SER A 3 14.03 6.39 23.43
C SER A 3 12.63 5.76 23.34
N THR A 4 11.81 5.94 24.38
CA THR A 4 10.41 5.52 24.42
C THR A 4 9.55 6.23 23.37
N VAL A 5 9.72 7.54 23.19
CA VAL A 5 8.94 8.33 22.22
C VAL A 5 9.29 7.91 20.79
N ILE A 6 10.58 7.68 20.51
CA ILE A 6 11.02 7.20 19.19
C ILE A 6 10.44 5.82 18.88
N ASN A 7 10.53 4.88 19.82
CA ASN A 7 9.98 3.54 19.67
C ASN A 7 8.46 3.55 19.50
N PHE A 8 7.75 4.42 20.22
CA PHE A 8 6.31 4.61 20.07
C PHE A 8 5.94 5.10 18.67
N ILE A 9 6.62 6.14 18.16
CA ILE A 9 6.38 6.68 16.81
C ILE A 9 6.65 5.61 15.75
N TYR A 10 7.75 4.87 15.89
CA TYR A 10 8.12 3.79 14.99
C TYR A 10 7.05 2.69 14.94
N LEU A 11 6.66 2.15 16.10
CA LEU A 11 5.67 1.08 16.20
C LEU A 11 4.30 1.54 15.71
N LEU A 12 3.87 2.74 16.11
CA LEU A 12 2.60 3.31 15.68
C LEU A 12 2.56 3.44 14.15
N SER A 13 3.62 4.00 13.55
CA SER A 13 3.71 4.15 12.09
C SER A 13 3.66 2.81 11.37
N LEU A 14 4.38 1.81 11.89
CA LEU A 14 4.46 0.48 11.32
C LEU A 14 3.11 -0.26 11.39
N VAL A 15 2.45 -0.24 12.56
CA VAL A 15 1.15 -0.88 12.77
C VAL A 15 0.06 -0.15 11.99
N CYS A 16 0.07 1.19 11.93
CA CYS A 16 -0.86 1.95 11.09
C CYS A 16 -0.69 1.61 9.61
N TRP A 17 0.55 1.49 9.12
CA TRP A 17 0.81 1.13 7.73
C TRP A 17 0.31 -0.29 7.42
N VAL A 18 0.77 -1.29 8.16
CA VAL A 18 0.37 -2.70 7.98
C VAL A 18 -1.14 -2.87 8.17
N GLY A 19 -1.69 -2.28 9.24
CA GLY A 19 -3.12 -2.32 9.54
C GLY A 19 -3.98 -1.69 8.45
N SER A 20 -3.54 -0.58 7.84
CA SER A 20 -4.26 0.02 6.71
C SER A 20 -4.33 -0.90 5.50
N ILE A 21 -3.24 -1.64 5.20
CA ILE A 21 -3.19 -2.62 4.10
C ILE A 21 -4.16 -3.76 4.38
N ILE A 22 -4.15 -4.32 5.59
CA ILE A 22 -5.02 -5.42 6.00
C ILE A 22 -6.48 -4.99 5.94
N PHE A 23 -6.81 -3.87 6.59
CA PHE A 23 -8.19 -3.37 6.65
C PHE A 23 -8.74 -3.09 5.25
N PHE A 24 -7.96 -2.43 4.40
CA PHE A 24 -8.40 -2.12 3.05
C PHE A 24 -8.55 -3.39 2.19
N SER A 25 -7.57 -4.30 2.22
CA SER A 25 -7.51 -5.44 1.32
C SER A 25 -8.51 -6.54 1.69
N PHE A 26 -8.74 -6.80 2.97
CA PHE A 26 -9.58 -7.90 3.44
C PHE A 26 -11.01 -7.49 3.81
N PHE A 27 -11.25 -6.22 4.12
CA PHE A 27 -12.56 -5.75 4.56
C PHE A 27 -13.17 -4.75 3.57
N VAL A 28 -12.49 -3.62 3.32
CA VAL A 28 -13.07 -2.53 2.53
C VAL A 28 -13.27 -2.95 1.07
N ALA A 29 -12.22 -3.45 0.40
CA ALA A 29 -12.33 -3.81 -1.01
C ALA A 29 -13.37 -4.93 -1.25
N PRO A 30 -13.37 -6.06 -0.51
CA PRO A 30 -14.39 -7.09 -0.68
C PRO A 30 -15.81 -6.59 -0.39
N ALA A 31 -16.01 -5.77 0.64
CA ALA A 31 -17.33 -5.21 0.95
C ALA A 31 -17.83 -4.29 -0.17
N VAL A 32 -16.97 -3.43 -0.71
CA VAL A 32 -17.31 -2.52 -1.81
C VAL A 32 -17.65 -3.28 -3.09
N PHE A 33 -16.83 -4.27 -3.48
CA PHE A 33 -17.08 -5.06 -4.69
C PHE A 33 -18.26 -6.04 -4.57
N LYS A 34 -18.68 -6.38 -3.34
CA LYS A 34 -19.86 -7.21 -3.07
C LYS A 34 -21.17 -6.41 -3.08
N THR A 35 -21.12 -5.12 -2.74
CA THR A 35 -22.31 -4.27 -2.56
C THR A 35 -22.62 -3.40 -3.76
N LEU A 36 -21.60 -2.99 -4.53
CA LEU A 36 -21.75 -2.11 -5.69
C LEU A 36 -21.49 -2.86 -6.99
N GLU A 37 -22.12 -2.39 -8.07
CA GLU A 37 -21.75 -2.80 -9.42
C GLU A 37 -20.27 -2.52 -9.68
N ARG A 38 -19.61 -3.38 -10.47
CA ARG A 38 -18.15 -3.34 -10.70
C ARG A 38 -17.64 -1.96 -11.10
N GLU A 39 -18.39 -1.24 -11.91
CA GLU A 39 -17.99 0.08 -12.42
C GLU A 39 -17.94 1.13 -11.30
N LYS A 40 -18.99 1.18 -10.47
CA LYS A 40 -19.12 2.04 -9.29
C LYS A 40 -18.16 1.66 -8.17
N ALA A 41 -18.00 0.36 -7.92
CA ALA A 41 -17.03 -0.16 -6.95
C ALA A 41 -15.61 0.31 -7.30
N GLY A 42 -15.22 0.20 -8.57
CA GLY A 42 -13.92 0.69 -9.03
C GLY A 42 -13.78 2.21 -8.97
N GLU A 43 -14.87 2.99 -9.03
CA GLU A 43 -14.84 4.46 -8.96
C GLU A 43 -14.58 4.89 -7.51
N LEU A 44 -15.32 4.29 -6.57
CA LEU A 44 -15.13 4.50 -5.14
C LEU A 44 -13.71 4.11 -4.70
N VAL A 45 -13.24 2.93 -5.09
CA VAL A 45 -11.88 2.46 -4.79
C VAL A 45 -10.82 3.40 -5.38
N GLY A 46 -11.04 3.92 -6.60
CA GLY A 46 -10.16 4.92 -7.22
C GLY A 46 -10.04 6.23 -6.42
N ILE A 47 -11.10 6.64 -5.71
CA ILE A 47 -11.11 7.81 -4.82
C ILE A 47 -10.39 7.51 -3.49
N ILE A 48 -10.43 6.27 -3.03
CA ILE A 48 -9.79 5.84 -1.78
C ILE A 48 -8.28 5.66 -1.96
N PHE A 49 -7.83 5.11 -3.09
CA PHE A 49 -6.42 4.81 -3.33
C PHE A 49 -5.43 5.96 -3.06
N PRO A 50 -5.66 7.21 -3.52
CA PRO A 50 -4.74 8.32 -3.23
C PRO A 50 -4.56 8.58 -1.74
N ARG A 51 -5.64 8.44 -0.94
CA ARG A 51 -5.58 8.62 0.52
C ARG A 51 -4.88 7.44 1.18
N TYR A 52 -5.18 6.22 0.73
CA TYR A 52 -4.52 5.00 1.17
C TYR A 52 -3.00 5.05 0.98
N TYR A 53 -2.52 5.40 -0.22
CA TYR A 53 -1.08 5.50 -0.48
C TYR A 53 -0.43 6.65 0.30
N ARG A 54 -1.15 7.75 0.54
CA ARG A 54 -0.66 8.86 1.38
C ARG A 54 -0.38 8.41 2.81
N VAL A 55 -1.23 7.56 3.40
CA VAL A 55 -0.96 6.96 4.71
C VAL A 55 0.34 6.17 4.69
N GLY A 56 0.54 5.33 3.67
CA GLY A 56 1.78 4.59 3.48
C GLY A 56 3.02 5.49 3.37
N TYR A 57 2.94 6.60 2.63
CA TYR A 57 4.05 7.56 2.52
C TYR A 57 4.36 8.26 3.85
N VAL A 58 3.34 8.72 4.58
CA VAL A 58 3.52 9.37 5.88
C VAL A 58 4.14 8.39 6.87
N CYS A 59 3.60 7.18 6.99
CA CYS A 59 4.17 6.15 7.86
C CYS A 59 5.61 5.78 7.44
N GLY A 60 5.88 5.68 6.14
CA GLY A 60 7.20 5.40 5.61
C GLY A 60 8.25 6.45 5.97
N VAL A 61 7.89 7.74 5.86
CA VAL A 61 8.76 8.86 6.27
C VAL A 61 8.99 8.86 7.77
N LEU A 62 7.95 8.60 8.58
CA LEU A 62 8.10 8.51 10.03
C LEU A 62 9.03 7.36 10.44
N VAL A 63 8.88 6.18 9.83
CA VAL A 63 9.79 5.05 10.07
C VAL A 63 11.22 5.40 9.66
N LEU A 64 11.42 6.06 8.50
CA LEU A 64 12.74 6.52 8.07
C LEU A 64 13.37 7.48 9.09
N ALA A 65 12.60 8.46 9.57
CA ALA A 65 13.06 9.41 10.58
C ALA A 65 13.50 8.67 11.86
N THR A 66 12.74 7.65 12.29
CA THR A 66 13.14 6.84 13.45
C THR A 66 14.44 6.08 13.20
N PHE A 67 14.63 5.48 12.02
CA PHE A 67 15.86 4.75 11.68
C PHE A 67 17.10 5.64 11.72
N LEU A 68 16.99 6.86 11.19
CA LEU A 68 18.07 7.84 11.20
C LEU A 68 18.42 8.29 12.62
N LEU A 69 17.42 8.45 13.49
CA LEU A 69 17.63 8.86 14.88
C LEU A 69 18.22 7.74 15.76
N THR A 70 17.89 6.48 15.49
CA THR A 70 18.35 5.34 16.29
C THR A 70 19.59 4.63 15.72
N GLY A 71 20.03 5.00 14.51
CA GLY A 71 21.16 4.34 13.84
C GLY A 71 20.91 2.86 13.53
N VAL A 72 19.64 2.49 13.27
CA VAL A 72 19.29 1.10 12.94
C VAL A 72 19.99 0.71 11.64
N ALA A 73 20.57 -0.50 11.59
CA ALA A 73 21.23 -1.04 10.41
C ALA A 73 20.78 -2.48 10.13
N GLY A 74 21.09 -2.97 8.92
CA GLY A 74 20.86 -4.37 8.53
C GLY A 74 19.45 -4.64 7.99
N LEU A 75 18.91 -5.83 8.30
CA LEU A 75 17.71 -6.39 7.67
C LEU A 75 16.45 -5.51 7.76
N LYS A 76 16.37 -4.63 8.78
CA LYS A 76 15.26 -3.67 8.94
C LYS A 76 15.20 -2.63 7.82
N TRP A 77 16.36 -2.19 7.29
CA TRP A 77 16.43 -1.30 6.14
C TRP A 77 15.95 -1.98 4.86
N CYS A 78 16.31 -3.24 4.65
CA CYS A 78 15.83 -4.02 3.52
C CYS A 78 14.31 -4.13 3.54
N ALA A 79 13.73 -4.48 4.69
CA ALA A 79 12.28 -4.60 4.84
C ALA A 79 11.56 -3.26 4.60
N TRP A 80 12.02 -2.16 5.23
CA TRP A 80 11.48 -0.82 4.98
C TRP A 80 11.62 -0.39 3.51
N GLY A 81 12.76 -0.67 2.88
CA GLY A 81 13.02 -0.36 1.48
C GLY A 81 12.05 -1.07 0.54
N ILE A 82 11.78 -2.36 0.78
CA ILE A 82 10.78 -3.13 0.02
C ILE A 82 9.39 -2.52 0.21
N MET A 83 9.01 -2.16 1.45
CA MET A 83 7.71 -1.56 1.73
C MET A 83 7.52 -0.21 1.01
N MET A 84 8.54 0.65 1.05
CA MET A 84 8.51 1.95 0.39
C MET A 84 8.48 1.81 -1.12
N LEU A 85 9.37 0.98 -1.68
CA LEU A 85 9.45 0.79 -3.13
C LEU A 85 8.14 0.20 -3.65
N GLY A 86 7.55 -0.78 -2.96
CA GLY A 86 6.24 -1.33 -3.33
C GLY A 86 5.11 -0.31 -3.27
N THR A 87 5.06 0.50 -2.21
CA THR A 87 4.01 1.53 -2.01
C THR A 87 4.14 2.69 -3.00
N VAL A 88 5.36 3.14 -3.29
CA VAL A 88 5.64 4.18 -4.29
C VAL A 88 5.31 3.66 -5.69
N SER A 89 5.74 2.44 -6.01
CA SER A 89 5.46 1.81 -7.31
C SER A 89 3.95 1.64 -7.55
N ALA A 90 3.22 1.21 -6.53
CA ALA A 90 1.77 1.05 -6.60
C ALA A 90 1.03 2.40 -6.68
N GLY A 91 1.43 3.39 -5.87
CA GLY A 91 0.76 4.69 -5.81
C GLY A 91 1.08 5.66 -6.95
N LEU A 92 2.33 5.71 -7.42
CA LEU A 92 2.76 6.60 -8.51
C LEU A 92 2.80 5.93 -9.89
N GLY A 93 3.00 4.61 -9.94
CA GLY A 93 3.04 3.87 -11.21
C GLY A 93 1.66 3.35 -11.63
N VAL A 94 0.99 2.62 -10.72
CA VAL A 94 -0.22 1.87 -11.08
C VAL A 94 -1.49 2.72 -10.99
N ASN A 95 -1.64 3.54 -9.96
CA ASN A 95 -2.83 4.36 -9.77
C ASN A 95 -3.12 5.37 -10.91
N PRO A 96 -2.17 6.18 -11.39
CA PRO A 96 -2.44 7.11 -12.49
C PRO A 96 -2.69 6.38 -13.81
N ARG A 97 -1.98 5.27 -14.07
CA ARG A 97 -2.21 4.43 -15.25
C ARG A 97 -3.60 3.80 -15.23
N ALA A 98 -4.05 3.32 -14.06
CA ALA A 98 -5.39 2.77 -13.89
C ALA A 98 -6.47 3.84 -14.09
N LYS A 99 -6.25 5.09 -13.62
CA LYS A 99 -7.17 6.20 -13.83
C LYS A 99 -7.29 6.57 -15.32
N ILE A 100 -6.17 6.72 -16.02
CA ILE A 100 -6.14 7.02 -17.46
C ILE A 100 -6.82 5.91 -18.26
N LEU A 101 -6.56 4.65 -17.92
CA LEU A 101 -7.14 3.52 -18.62
C LEU A 101 -8.66 3.43 -18.39
N LYS A 102 -9.12 3.78 -17.19
CA LYS A 102 -10.55 3.82 -16.85
C LYS A 102 -11.28 4.97 -17.55
N GLU A 103 -10.64 6.13 -17.69
CA GLU A 103 -11.14 7.23 -18.52
C GLU A 103 -11.24 6.82 -19.99
N LYS A 104 -10.21 6.15 -20.53
CA LYS A 104 -10.24 5.62 -21.91
C LYS A 104 -11.33 4.59 -22.13
N LEU A 105 -11.59 3.71 -21.15
CA LEU A 105 -12.68 2.72 -21.19
C LEU A 105 -14.06 3.37 -21.29
N LYS A 106 -14.26 4.53 -20.66
CA LYS A 106 -15.53 5.26 -20.69
C LYS A 106 -15.85 5.86 -22.06
N SER A 107 -14.82 6.14 -22.85
CA SER A 107 -14.92 6.71 -24.22
C SER A 107 -14.63 5.69 -25.33
N ALA A 108 -14.31 4.44 -24.99
CA ALA A 108 -13.89 3.41 -25.94
C ALA A 108 -15.08 2.77 -26.67
N THR A 109 -14.86 2.41 -27.93
CA THR A 109 -15.83 1.63 -28.72
C THR A 109 -15.93 0.19 -28.21
N GLU A 110 -17.05 -0.50 -28.47
CA GLU A 110 -17.26 -1.91 -28.07
C GLU A 110 -16.14 -2.86 -28.54
N THR A 111 -15.49 -2.56 -29.65
CA THR A 111 -14.34 -3.28 -30.19
C THR A 111 -13.03 -3.06 -29.41
N GLU A 112 -12.86 -1.94 -28.73
CA GLU A 112 -11.63 -1.58 -28.00
C GLU A 112 -11.70 -1.94 -26.50
N LYS A 113 -12.91 -2.03 -25.94
CA LYS A 113 -13.15 -2.39 -24.53
C LYS A 113 -12.43 -3.67 -24.08
N PRO A 114 -12.40 -4.78 -24.85
CA PRO A 114 -11.77 -6.01 -24.39
C PRO A 114 -10.25 -5.87 -24.13
N ASP A 115 -9.51 -5.16 -24.99
CA ASP A 115 -8.06 -4.95 -24.83
C ASP A 115 -7.76 -4.04 -23.62
N LEU A 116 -8.56 -2.98 -23.47
CA LEU A 116 -8.49 -2.05 -22.34
C LEU A 116 -8.78 -2.75 -21.01
N GLU A 117 -9.76 -3.65 -20.95
CA GLU A 117 -10.07 -4.44 -19.75
C GLU A 117 -8.94 -5.40 -19.37
N VAL A 118 -8.31 -6.07 -20.35
CA VAL A 118 -7.16 -6.96 -20.11
C VAL A 118 -5.98 -6.18 -19.52
N ARG A 119 -5.68 -5.00 -20.08
CA ARG A 119 -4.65 -4.10 -19.56
C ARG A 119 -4.97 -3.63 -18.14
N PHE A 120 -6.23 -3.31 -17.85
CA PHE A 120 -6.67 -2.91 -16.53
C PHE A 120 -6.50 -4.05 -15.51
N LYS A 121 -6.91 -5.26 -15.89
CA LYS A 121 -6.78 -6.46 -15.05
C LYS A 121 -5.31 -6.79 -14.73
N SER A 122 -4.41 -6.63 -15.70
CA SER A 122 -2.97 -6.80 -15.51
C SER A 122 -2.39 -5.78 -14.51
N LEU A 123 -2.69 -4.50 -14.70
CA LEU A 123 -2.31 -3.41 -13.78
C LEU A 123 -2.86 -3.64 -12.37
N HIS A 124 -4.13 -4.05 -12.27
CA HIS A 124 -4.77 -4.36 -10.99
C HIS A 124 -4.07 -5.54 -10.29
N SER A 125 -3.80 -6.63 -11.02
CA SER A 125 -3.08 -7.79 -10.48
C SER A 125 -1.68 -7.40 -9.98
N LEU A 126 -0.96 -6.55 -10.73
CA LEU A 126 0.33 -6.03 -10.30
C LEU A 126 0.21 -5.20 -9.01
N SER A 127 -0.80 -4.34 -8.89
CA SER A 127 -1.05 -3.57 -7.66
C SER A 127 -1.30 -4.47 -6.46
N VAL A 128 -2.07 -5.54 -6.64
CA VAL A 128 -2.37 -6.50 -5.56
C VAL A 128 -1.09 -7.21 -5.13
N LYS A 129 -0.29 -7.72 -6.08
CA LYS A 129 0.99 -8.37 -5.79
C LYS A 129 1.96 -7.45 -5.03
N LEU A 130 2.03 -6.17 -5.44
CA LEU A 130 2.83 -5.16 -4.74
C LEU A 130 2.33 -4.95 -3.31
N ASN A 131 1.03 -4.76 -3.09
CA ASN A 131 0.48 -4.60 -1.74
C ASN A 131 0.73 -5.84 -0.86
N VAL A 132 0.63 -7.04 -1.42
CA VAL A 132 0.94 -8.30 -0.71
C VAL A 132 2.42 -8.36 -0.33
N ALA A 133 3.33 -7.99 -1.24
CA ALA A 133 4.76 -7.92 -0.93
C ALA A 133 5.06 -6.89 0.18
N VAL A 134 4.44 -5.71 0.13
CA VAL A 134 4.55 -4.68 1.18
C VAL A 134 4.01 -5.20 2.51
N LEU A 135 2.89 -5.92 2.51
CA LEU A 135 2.31 -6.52 3.71
C LEU A 135 3.28 -7.52 4.35
N PHE A 136 3.81 -8.45 3.58
CA PHE A 136 4.78 -9.44 4.09
C PHE A 136 6.06 -8.78 4.59
N ALA A 137 6.58 -7.77 3.89
CA ALA A 137 7.74 -7.01 4.35
C ALA A 137 7.44 -6.24 5.65
N GLY A 138 6.23 -5.70 5.81
CA GLY A 138 5.81 -5.04 7.05
C GLY A 138 5.64 -5.99 8.22
N LEU A 139 5.06 -7.18 8.00
CA LEU A 139 4.99 -8.23 9.00
C LEU A 139 6.39 -8.74 9.39
N TRP A 140 7.28 -8.89 8.42
CA TRP A 140 8.69 -9.19 8.67
C TRP A 140 9.33 -8.10 9.55
N LEU A 141 9.15 -6.83 9.20
CA LEU A 141 9.73 -5.71 9.96
C LEU A 141 9.17 -5.64 11.40
N LEU A 142 7.87 -5.93 11.58
CA LEU A 142 7.25 -6.10 12.89
C LEU A 142 7.92 -7.25 13.67
N TRP A 143 8.10 -8.40 13.04
CA TRP A 143 8.76 -9.56 13.65
C TRP A 143 10.20 -9.26 14.09
N LEU A 144 11.00 -8.62 13.24
CA LEU A 144 12.37 -8.17 13.57
C LEU A 144 12.40 -7.14 14.70
N THR A 145 11.29 -6.42 14.90
CA THR A 145 11.15 -5.50 16.02
C THR A 145 10.84 -6.26 17.31
N ALA A 146 9.88 -7.19 17.25
CA ALA A 146 9.49 -8.02 18.38
C ALA A 146 10.64 -8.88 18.92
N GLY A 147 11.50 -9.42 18.05
CA GLY A 147 12.66 -10.22 18.46
C GLY A 147 13.69 -9.46 19.33
N ASN A 148 13.64 -8.12 19.35
CA ASN A 148 14.49 -7.29 20.19
C ASN A 148 13.81 -6.85 21.50
N PHE A 149 12.50 -7.10 21.67
CA PHE A 149 11.80 -6.86 22.92
C PHE A 149 12.04 -8.05 23.87
N LYS A 150 12.93 -7.89 24.85
CA LYS A 150 12.90 -8.74 26.04
C LYS A 150 11.75 -8.24 26.92
N ILE A 151 10.72 -9.06 27.04
CA ILE A 151 9.61 -8.86 28.01
C ILE A 151 10.12 -9.26 29.39
#